data_AF-A0A929DW06-F1
#
_entry.id   AF-A0A929DW06-F1
#
_cell.length_a   1.000
_cell.length_b   1.000
_cell.length_c   1.000
_cell.angle_alpha   90.00
_cell.angle_beta   90.00
_cell.angle_gamma   90.00
#
_symmetry.space_group_name_H-M   'P 1'
#
loop_
_entity.id
_entity.type
_entity.pdbx_description
1 polymer ?
#
loop_
_entity_poly.entity_id
_entity_poly.type
_entity_poly.pdbx_seq_one_letter_code
_entity_poly.pdbx_strand_id
1 'polypeptide(L)'
;MKSLKLVLFLCLLFSGITIKAQDSRVDSLKVLLESLGEDITKVDALNALADELYRANPDDAIRSAAEARNLAEQLNYPEGEALANKNIGLGFYMQGEFTEALRYWEPAIELYEELGNDQLVTNLQSNMGAIYLTTGKFVEAMELFLPALK
;
A
#
# COMPACT_ATOMS: atom_id res chain seq x y z
N MET A 1 23.88 35.15 -32.27
CA MET A 1 22.52 34.56 -32.29
C MET A 1 22.42 33.16 -32.91
N LYS A 2 23.51 32.37 -33.00
CA LYS A 2 23.46 30.96 -33.46
C LYS A 2 23.76 29.91 -32.37
N SER A 3 24.26 30.32 -31.20
CA SER A 3 24.60 29.44 -30.09
C SER A 3 23.45 29.18 -29.10
N LEU A 4 22.39 30.00 -29.11
CA LEU A 4 21.27 29.86 -28.15
C LEU A 4 20.26 28.76 -28.56
N LYS A 5 20.16 28.44 -29.85
CA LYS A 5 19.27 27.37 -30.35
C LYS A 5 19.80 25.96 -30.12
N LEU A 6 21.12 25.81 -29.90
CA LEU A 6 21.74 24.50 -29.69
C LEU A 6 21.59 24.02 -28.23
N VAL A 7 21.53 24.94 -27.27
CA VAL A 7 21.36 24.62 -25.84
C VAL A 7 19.91 24.20 -25.52
N LEU A 8 18.92 24.77 -26.22
CA LEU A 8 17.51 24.41 -26.01
C LEU A 8 17.13 23.02 -26.55
N PHE A 9 17.93 22.44 -27.46
CA PHE A 9 17.66 21.12 -28.02
C PHE A 9 18.23 19.98 -27.16
N LEU A 10 19.20 20.28 -26.28
CA LEU A 10 19.84 19.27 -25.43
C LEU A 10 19.10 18.99 -24.11
N CYS A 11 18.15 19.85 -23.71
CA CYS A 11 17.39 19.67 -22.46
C CYS A 11 16.12 18.83 -22.62
N LEU A 12 15.72 18.47 -23.85
CA LEU A 12 14.51 17.67 -24.13
C LEU A 12 14.76 16.16 -24.19
N LEU A 13 16.00 15.70 -23.98
CA LEU A 13 16.35 14.27 -24.05
C LEU A 13 16.43 13.56 -22.69
N PHE A 14 16.18 14.26 -21.58
CA PHE A 14 16.25 13.66 -20.24
C PHE A 14 14.94 13.63 -19.45
N SER A 15 13.83 14.14 -19.99
CA SER A 15 12.52 14.06 -19.33
C SER A 15 11.75 12.74 -19.58
N GLY A 16 12.32 11.80 -20.34
CA GLY A 16 11.59 10.65 -20.86
C GLY A 16 11.78 9.29 -20.15
N ILE A 17 12.60 9.18 -19.12
CA ILE A 17 13.05 7.84 -18.64
C ILE A 17 12.28 7.28 -17.43
N THR A 18 11.37 8.01 -16.79
CA THR A 18 10.80 7.53 -15.50
C THR A 18 9.47 6.79 -15.56
N ILE A 19 8.79 6.61 -16.71
CA ILE A 19 7.35 6.24 -16.67
C ILE A 19 7.05 4.75 -16.97
N LYS A 20 7.92 3.96 -17.60
CA LYS A 20 7.52 2.62 -18.12
C LYS A 20 7.83 1.39 -17.25
N ALA A 21 8.42 1.55 -16.08
CA ALA A 21 8.80 0.39 -15.25
C ALA A 21 7.62 -0.16 -14.42
N GLN A 22 6.78 0.71 -13.85
CA GLN A 22 5.66 0.32 -12.97
C GLN A 22 4.54 -0.41 -13.70
N ASP A 23 4.17 0.04 -14.91
CA ASP A 23 3.13 -0.62 -15.73
C ASP A 23 3.45 -2.10 -15.98
N SER A 24 4.73 -2.44 -16.17
CA SER A 24 5.14 -3.81 -16.50
C SER A 24 4.87 -4.83 -15.40
N ARG A 25 4.97 -4.44 -14.12
CA ARG A 25 4.74 -5.35 -12.99
C ARG A 25 3.25 -5.55 -12.74
N VAL A 26 2.46 -4.48 -12.80
CA VAL A 26 1.00 -4.54 -12.67
C VAL A 26 0.40 -5.46 -13.73
N ASP A 27 0.82 -5.29 -14.99
CA ASP A 27 0.34 -6.13 -16.09
C ASP A 27 0.73 -7.60 -15.90
N SER A 28 1.98 -7.85 -15.46
CA SER A 28 2.45 -9.21 -15.17
C SER A 28 1.65 -9.88 -14.05
N LEU A 29 1.32 -9.14 -12.99
CA LEU A 29 0.52 -9.66 -11.88
C LEU A 29 -0.93 -9.95 -12.31
N LYS A 30 -1.54 -9.09 -13.13
CA LYS A 30 -2.89 -9.32 -13.66
C LYS A 30 -2.97 -10.59 -14.50
N VAL A 31 -2.01 -10.79 -15.41
CA VAL A 31 -1.94 -12.01 -16.23
C VAL A 31 -1.72 -13.25 -15.36
N LEU A 32 -0.83 -13.17 -14.36
CA LEU A 32 -0.61 -14.27 -13.42
C LEU A 32 -1.91 -14.65 -12.70
N LEU A 33 -2.65 -13.67 -12.21
CA LEU A 33 -3.90 -13.87 -11.47
C LEU A 33 -4.98 -14.62 -12.27
N GLU A 34 -5.04 -14.44 -13.60
CA GLU A 34 -5.97 -15.19 -14.47
C GLU A 34 -5.68 -16.70 -14.50
N SER A 35 -4.47 -17.10 -14.15
CA SER A 35 -4.03 -18.51 -14.19
C SER A 35 -3.99 -19.19 -12.82
N LEU A 36 -4.10 -18.44 -11.74
CA LEU A 36 -3.99 -18.97 -10.37
C LEU A 36 -5.31 -19.57 -9.88
N GLY A 37 -5.21 -20.62 -9.07
CA GLY A 37 -6.33 -21.15 -8.31
C GLY A 37 -6.65 -20.29 -7.09
N GLU A 38 -7.76 -20.57 -6.42
CA GLU A 38 -8.13 -19.94 -5.14
C GLU A 38 -7.30 -20.51 -3.99
N ASP A 39 -6.01 -20.18 -3.96
CA ASP A 39 -5.04 -20.62 -2.96
C ASP A 39 -4.18 -19.46 -2.43
N ILE A 40 -3.26 -19.77 -1.51
CA ILE A 40 -2.36 -18.80 -0.85
C ILE A 40 -1.57 -17.97 -1.88
N THR A 41 -1.16 -18.57 -3.00
CA THR A 41 -0.43 -17.88 -4.07
C THR A 41 -1.26 -16.77 -4.68
N LYS A 42 -2.57 -16.97 -4.83
CA LYS A 42 -3.48 -15.94 -5.34
C LYS A 42 -3.67 -14.81 -4.33
N VAL A 43 -3.75 -15.12 -3.03
CA VAL A 43 -3.76 -14.10 -1.97
C VAL A 43 -2.50 -13.23 -2.05
N ASP A 44 -1.32 -13.85 -2.11
CA ASP A 44 -0.05 -13.13 -2.18
C ASP A 44 0.07 -12.28 -3.44
N ALA A 45 -0.38 -12.80 -4.59
CA ALA A 45 -0.39 -12.07 -5.86
C ALA A 45 -1.37 -10.88 -5.86
N LEU A 46 -2.56 -11.04 -5.29
CA LEU A 46 -3.54 -9.95 -5.14
C LEU A 46 -3.02 -8.86 -4.20
N ASN A 47 -2.37 -9.24 -3.10
CA ASN A 47 -1.73 -8.30 -2.18
C ASN A 47 -0.55 -7.57 -2.83
N ALA A 48 0.27 -8.26 -3.61
CA ALA A 48 1.34 -7.62 -4.39
C ALA A 48 0.76 -6.64 -5.42
N LEU A 49 -0.34 -6.99 -6.08
CA LEU A 49 -1.01 -6.10 -7.02
C LEU A 49 -1.55 -4.84 -6.33
N ALA A 50 -2.16 -4.99 -5.15
CA ALA A 50 -2.64 -3.85 -4.38
C ALA A 50 -1.50 -2.90 -3.94
N ASP A 51 -0.37 -3.45 -3.50
CA ASP A 51 0.82 -2.68 -3.10
C ASP A 51 1.45 -1.91 -4.28
N GLU A 52 1.37 -2.43 -5.50
CA GLU A 52 1.80 -1.69 -6.70
C GLU A 52 0.80 -0.59 -7.09
N LEU A 53 -0.49 -0.77 -6.78
CA LEU A 53 -1.55 0.11 -7.24
C LEU A 53 -1.88 1.27 -6.28
N TYR A 54 -1.69 1.15 -4.97
CA TYR A 54 -2.32 2.09 -4.01
C TYR A 54 -2.02 3.57 -4.27
N ARG A 55 -0.84 3.91 -4.82
CA ARG A 55 -0.49 5.30 -5.15
C ARG A 55 -1.08 5.80 -6.46
N ALA A 56 -1.15 4.93 -7.46
CA ALA A 56 -1.53 5.30 -8.83
C ALA A 56 -3.04 5.12 -9.05
N ASN A 57 -3.60 4.02 -8.54
CA ASN A 57 -4.99 3.60 -8.70
C ASN A 57 -5.52 3.03 -7.37
N PRO A 58 -5.79 3.88 -6.35
CA PRO A 58 -6.20 3.43 -5.03
C PRO A 58 -7.49 2.60 -5.04
N ASP A 59 -8.45 2.91 -5.92
CA ASP A 59 -9.70 2.12 -6.05
C ASP A 59 -9.43 0.67 -6.45
N ASP A 60 -8.53 0.45 -7.40
CA ASP A 60 -8.16 -0.90 -7.83
C ASP A 60 -7.33 -1.61 -6.76
N ALA A 61 -6.46 -0.88 -6.04
CA ALA A 61 -5.72 -1.42 -4.91
C ALA A 61 -6.65 -1.94 -3.80
N ILE A 62 -7.66 -1.14 -3.43
CA ILE A 62 -8.67 -1.53 -2.43
C ILE A 62 -9.43 -2.76 -2.91
N ARG A 63 -9.82 -2.82 -4.19
CA ARG A 63 -10.54 -3.97 -4.75
C ARG A 63 -9.71 -5.25 -4.71
N SER A 64 -8.46 -5.19 -5.18
CA SER A 64 -7.57 -6.35 -5.17
C SER A 64 -7.23 -6.81 -3.75
N ALA A 65 -6.98 -5.88 -2.82
CA ALA A 65 -6.74 -6.23 -1.42
C ALA A 65 -8.00 -6.77 -0.72
N ALA A 66 -9.20 -6.28 -1.04
CA ALA A 66 -10.44 -6.84 -0.51
C ALA A 66 -10.69 -8.28 -0.99
N GLU A 67 -10.36 -8.58 -2.25
CA GLU A 67 -10.36 -9.97 -2.75
C GLU A 67 -9.34 -10.82 -1.99
N ALA A 68 -8.11 -10.32 -1.81
CA ALA A 68 -7.06 -11.01 -1.06
C ALA A 68 -7.48 -11.32 0.38
N ARG A 69 -8.09 -10.35 1.07
CA ARG A 69 -8.60 -10.48 2.45
C ARG A 69 -9.63 -11.59 2.55
N ASN A 70 -10.65 -11.57 1.70
CA ASN A 70 -11.73 -12.56 1.73
C ASN A 70 -11.20 -13.98 1.46
N LEU A 71 -10.26 -14.13 0.52
CA LEU A 71 -9.66 -15.42 0.23
C LEU A 71 -8.73 -15.87 1.37
N ALA A 72 -7.95 -14.97 1.95
CA ALA A 72 -7.09 -15.26 3.10
C ALA A 72 -7.90 -15.76 4.31
N GLU A 73 -9.03 -15.13 4.62
CA GLU A 73 -9.96 -15.56 5.67
C GLU A 73 -10.46 -17.00 5.41
N GLN A 74 -10.88 -17.31 4.18
CA GLN A 74 -11.36 -18.65 3.81
C GLN A 74 -10.28 -19.72 3.94
N LEU A 75 -9.03 -19.36 3.64
CA LEU A 75 -7.87 -20.24 3.70
C LEU A 75 -7.27 -20.34 5.11
N ASN A 76 -7.75 -19.55 6.08
CA ASN A 76 -7.15 -19.38 7.40
C ASN A 76 -5.66 -18.98 7.29
N TYR A 77 -5.39 -17.95 6.47
CA TYR A 77 -4.04 -17.45 6.18
C TYR A 77 -3.84 -16.05 6.77
N PRO A 78 -3.50 -15.94 8.08
CA PRO A 78 -3.48 -14.68 8.80
C PRO A 78 -2.44 -13.68 8.26
N GLU A 79 -1.31 -14.15 7.74
CA GLU A 79 -0.30 -13.26 7.14
C GLU A 79 -0.85 -12.53 5.90
N GLY A 80 -1.57 -13.26 5.04
CA GLY A 80 -2.21 -12.70 3.85
C GLY A 80 -3.35 -11.74 4.20
N GLU A 81 -4.11 -12.05 5.25
CA GLU A 81 -5.19 -11.21 5.76
C GLU A 81 -4.65 -9.89 6.34
N ALA A 82 -3.59 -9.94 7.15
CA ALA A 82 -2.96 -8.77 7.74
C ALA A 82 -2.40 -7.83 6.65
N LEU A 83 -1.78 -8.40 5.61
CA LEU A 83 -1.26 -7.63 4.48
C LEU A 83 -2.38 -7.01 3.64
N ALA A 84 -3.48 -7.74 3.45
CA ALA A 84 -4.65 -7.23 2.73
C ALA A 84 -5.29 -6.04 3.46
N ASN A 85 -5.53 -6.16 4.77
CA ASN A 85 -6.03 -5.07 5.60
C ASN A 85 -5.10 -3.85 5.57
N LYS A 86 -3.78 -4.05 5.68
CA LYS A 86 -2.77 -2.99 5.48
C LYS A 86 -2.96 -2.28 4.12
N ASN A 87 -3.09 -3.03 3.04
CA ASN A 87 -3.16 -2.49 1.68
C ASN A 87 -4.48 -1.76 1.41
N ILE A 88 -5.60 -2.25 1.95
CA ILE A 88 -6.89 -1.53 1.92
C ILE A 88 -6.73 -0.17 2.62
N GLY A 89 -6.12 -0.16 3.81
CA GLY A 89 -5.90 1.08 4.55
C GLY A 89 -4.97 2.06 3.82
N LEU A 90 -3.94 1.56 3.12
CA LEU A 90 -3.09 2.38 2.25
C LEU A 90 -3.87 2.99 1.08
N GLY A 91 -4.79 2.23 0.47
CA GLY A 91 -5.67 2.75 -0.57
C GLY A 91 -6.54 3.91 -0.08
N PHE A 92 -7.24 3.73 1.05
CA PHE A 92 -8.05 4.79 1.66
C PHE A 92 -7.22 6.00 2.10
N TYR A 93 -6.02 5.76 2.64
CA TYR A 93 -5.08 6.84 2.97
C TYR A 93 -4.75 7.69 1.75
N MET A 94 -4.49 7.06 0.60
CA MET A 94 -4.21 7.77 -0.65
C MET A 94 -5.43 8.54 -1.19
N GLN A 95 -6.65 8.12 -0.83
CA GLN A 95 -7.88 8.86 -1.13
C GLN A 95 -8.16 10.00 -0.16
N GLY A 96 -7.41 10.10 0.94
CA GLY A 96 -7.68 11.06 2.03
C GLY A 96 -8.78 10.61 2.99
N GLU A 97 -9.30 9.39 2.83
CA GLU A 97 -10.34 8.78 3.67
C GLU A 97 -9.72 8.19 4.94
N PHE A 98 -9.19 9.07 5.79
CA PHE A 98 -8.35 8.67 6.91
C PHE A 98 -9.06 7.82 7.96
N THR A 99 -10.36 8.03 8.19
CA THR A 99 -11.15 7.19 9.12
C THR A 99 -11.19 5.74 8.64
N GLU A 100 -11.35 5.52 7.34
CA GLU A 100 -11.35 4.19 6.76
C GLU A 100 -9.94 3.58 6.79
N ALA A 101 -8.90 4.36 6.52
CA ALA A 101 -7.53 3.90 6.64
C ALA A 101 -7.22 3.34 8.04
N LEU A 102 -7.60 4.07 9.10
CA LEU A 102 -7.42 3.63 10.48
C LEU A 102 -8.21 2.34 10.77
N ARG A 103 -9.48 2.27 10.33
CA ARG A 103 -10.37 1.11 10.53
C ARG A 103 -9.79 -0.20 9.98
N TYR A 104 -9.06 -0.15 8.87
CA TYR A 104 -8.41 -1.33 8.29
C TYR A 104 -7.00 -1.59 8.83
N TRP A 105 -6.31 -0.58 9.37
CA TRP A 105 -4.99 -0.79 9.98
C TRP A 105 -5.05 -1.38 11.37
N GLU A 106 -6.09 -1.13 12.15
CA GLU A 106 -6.32 -1.75 13.47
C GLU A 106 -6.30 -3.30 13.43
N PRO A 107 -7.14 -3.99 12.63
CA PRO A 107 -7.11 -5.45 12.56
C PRO A 107 -5.81 -6.00 11.94
N ALA A 108 -5.15 -5.23 11.06
CA ALA A 108 -3.84 -5.62 10.55
C ALA A 108 -2.78 -5.61 11.65
N ILE A 109 -2.82 -4.62 12.56
CA ILE A 109 -1.93 -4.57 13.73
C ILE A 109 -2.18 -5.76 14.63
N GLU A 110 -3.43 -6.05 14.99
CA GLU A 110 -3.78 -7.19 15.86
C GLU A 110 -3.22 -8.52 15.30
N LEU A 111 -3.42 -8.78 14.00
CA LEU A 111 -2.86 -9.96 13.35
C LEU A 111 -1.33 -9.96 13.35
N TYR A 112 -0.68 -8.82 13.06
CA TYR A 112 0.78 -8.75 13.10
C TYR A 112 1.35 -8.92 14.51
N GLU A 113 0.63 -8.50 15.56
CA GLU A 113 1.00 -8.77 16.95
C GLU A 113 0.92 -10.28 17.26
N GLU A 114 -0.16 -10.96 16.84
CA GLU A 114 -0.31 -12.41 16.99
C GLU A 114 0.77 -13.20 16.24
N LEU A 115 1.19 -12.69 15.07
CA LEU A 115 2.26 -13.24 14.24
C LEU A 115 3.67 -12.89 14.75
N GLY A 116 3.80 -12.03 15.78
CA GLY A 116 5.08 -11.58 16.32
C GLY A 116 5.88 -10.70 15.35
N ASN A 117 5.22 -9.94 14.49
CA ASN A 117 5.83 -9.06 13.50
C ASN A 117 5.83 -7.58 13.95
N ASP A 118 6.59 -7.30 15.00
CA ASP A 118 6.70 -5.97 15.62
C ASP A 118 7.10 -4.86 14.64
N GLN A 119 7.86 -5.20 13.60
CA GLN A 119 8.27 -4.25 12.57
C GLN A 119 7.07 -3.76 11.75
N LEU A 120 6.15 -4.65 11.39
CA LEU A 120 4.94 -4.26 10.64
C LEU A 120 3.94 -3.52 11.53
N VAL A 121 3.83 -3.90 12.81
CA VAL A 121 3.09 -3.14 13.83
C VAL A 121 3.59 -1.70 13.91
N THR A 122 4.90 -1.52 14.11
CA THR A 122 5.53 -0.20 14.21
C THR A 122 5.32 0.66 12.95
N ASN A 123 5.38 0.03 11.77
CA ASN A 123 5.15 0.72 10.50
C ASN A 123 3.70 1.24 10.39
N LEU A 124 2.71 0.41 10.76
CA LEU A 124 1.31 0.81 10.72
C LEU A 124 1.00 1.89 11.77
N GLN A 125 1.52 1.76 12.99
CA GLN A 125 1.39 2.79 14.03
C GLN A 125 1.99 4.13 13.58
N SER A 126 3.13 4.09 12.86
CA SER A 126 3.74 5.30 12.29
C SER A 126 2.85 5.96 11.23
N ASN A 127 2.20 5.17 10.38
CA ASN A 127 1.26 5.68 9.37
C ASN A 127 0.00 6.29 10.03
N MET A 128 -0.55 5.62 11.05
CA MET A 128 -1.68 6.14 11.84
C MET A 128 -1.30 7.45 12.56
N GLY A 129 -0.10 7.53 13.13
CA GLY A 129 0.41 8.75 13.73
C GLY A 129 0.54 9.91 12.73
N ALA A 130 0.96 9.61 11.49
CA ALA A 130 0.98 10.60 10.40
C ALA A 130 -0.43 11.14 10.09
N ILE A 131 -1.45 10.27 10.05
CA ILE A 131 -2.86 10.70 9.90
C ILE A 131 -3.27 11.66 11.02
N TYR A 132 -2.96 11.34 12.27
CA TYR A 132 -3.35 12.19 13.40
C TYR A 132 -2.63 13.54 13.40
N LEU A 133 -1.37 13.58 12.99
CA LEU A 133 -0.66 14.84 12.76
C LEU A 133 -1.30 15.66 11.64
N THR A 134 -1.67 15.04 10.52
CA THR A 134 -2.31 15.72 9.39
C THR A 134 -3.72 16.23 9.70
N THR A 135 -4.47 15.53 10.56
CA THR A 135 -5.84 15.90 10.94
C THR A 135 -5.92 16.80 12.17
N GLY A 136 -4.79 17.18 12.76
CA GLY A 136 -4.73 18.06 13.93
C GLY A 136 -5.15 17.38 15.25
N LYS A 137 -5.25 16.05 15.26
CA LYS A 137 -5.59 15.21 16.42
C LYS A 137 -4.34 14.85 17.21
N PHE A 138 -3.69 15.86 17.77
CA PHE A 138 -2.36 15.71 18.37
C PHE A 138 -2.31 14.78 19.59
N VAL A 139 -3.40 14.65 20.35
CA VAL A 139 -3.45 13.76 21.53
C VAL A 139 -3.40 12.30 21.09
N GLU A 140 -4.22 11.93 20.12
CA GLU A 140 -4.26 10.58 19.54
C GLU A 140 -2.94 10.24 18.81
N ALA A 141 -2.30 11.22 18.17
CA ALA A 141 -0.96 11.06 17.58
C ALA A 141 0.09 10.67 18.64
N MET A 142 0.07 11.34 19.80
CA MET A 142 1.03 11.09 20.87
C MET A 142 0.86 9.70 21.48
N GLU A 143 -0.38 9.24 21.67
CA GLU A 143 -0.68 7.90 22.20
C GLU A 143 -0.14 6.78 21.29
N LEU A 144 -0.12 6.98 19.97
CA LEU A 144 0.44 6.02 19.02
C LEU A 144 1.97 6.08 18.91
N PHE A 145 2.59 7.25 18.98
CA PHE A 145 4.05 7.38 18.84
C PHE A 145 4.81 7.02 20.12
N LEU A 146 4.22 7.20 21.30
CA LEU A 146 4.90 6.95 22.59
C LEU A 146 5.33 5.48 22.81
N PRO A 147 4.53 4.46 22.44
CA PRO A 147 4.96 3.06 22.49
C PRO A 147 6.15 2.76 21.58
N ALA A 148 6.19 3.36 20.37
CA ALA A 148 7.24 3.13 19.38
C ALA A 148 8.60 3.80 19.73
N LEU A 149 8.63 4.66 20.76
CA LEU A 149 9.84 5.38 21.21
C LEU A 149 10.52 4.77 22.45
N LYS A 150 9.96 3.68 22.99
CA LYS A 150 10.51 2.95 24.15
C LYS A 150 11.37 1.77 23.69
#